data_AF-A0A954P0I7-F1
#
_entry.id   AF-A0A954P0I7-F1
#
_cell.length_a   1.000
_cell.length_b   1.000
_cell.length_c   1.000
_cell.angle_alpha   90.00
_cell.angle_beta   90.00
_cell.angle_gamma   90.00
#
_symmetry.space_group_name_H-M   'P 1'
#
loop_
_entity.id
_entity.type
_entity.pdbx_description
1 polymer ?
#
loop_
_entity_poly.entity_id
_entity_poly.type
_entity_poly.pdbx_seq_one_letter_code
_entity_poly.pdbx_strand_id
1 'polypeptide(L)'
;MDTSSEEQQASASAEQASTEQAATDSDSRKTGGSSAAGRLPEIAFQLNGVPVADTFAEAFPMVAARLLITAATAEWARIAAVEATGFATSVIACSAEAAIEAEVPADETPDGRPGISVLVFSFGRKGLAQAVVDRVGQCVLTCPTTACYNGLPEGPKEERILVGGQLRFFGDGFQASKKPARQRYWRIPVMDGEFVCEERFDTVKGVGGGNLLLCGTTQQQTLAAAGTAADTMRTVPGVILPFPGGIVRSGSKVGSRYKTLKASTNHPYCPTLAGRTESALPAGTSAVYEIVVDGLSAADVQRAMHVGLHAAAACPGLTLLTAGNYGGQLGKHHFHLRELQATP
;
A
#
# COMPACT_ATOMS: atom_id res chain seq x y z
N MET A 1 -37.94 5.98 20.96
CA MET A 1 -38.25 4.57 20.64
C MET A 1 -38.16 4.46 19.13
N ASP A 2 -37.28 3.73 18.49
CA ASP A 2 -36.02 3.08 18.86
C ASP A 2 -35.38 2.78 17.49
N THR A 3 -34.76 3.78 16.84
CA THR A 3 -34.16 3.62 15.49
C THR A 3 -32.71 3.16 15.56
N SER A 4 -32.11 3.13 16.75
CA SER A 4 -30.76 2.62 16.99
C SER A 4 -30.69 1.09 17.02
N SER A 5 -31.80 0.40 17.31
CA SER A 5 -31.84 -1.07 17.40
C SER A 5 -32.01 -1.74 16.05
N GLU A 6 -32.73 -1.13 15.10
CA GLU A 6 -32.88 -1.66 13.73
C GLU A 6 -31.59 -1.53 12.89
N GLU A 7 -30.83 -0.43 13.04
CA GLU A 7 -29.54 -0.26 12.34
C GLU A 7 -28.42 -1.15 12.90
N GLN A 8 -28.44 -1.44 14.21
CA GLN A 8 -27.53 -2.42 14.82
C GLN A 8 -27.88 -3.86 14.42
N GLN A 9 -29.17 -4.19 14.24
CA GLN A 9 -29.60 -5.49 13.73
C GLN A 9 -29.25 -5.69 12.24
N ALA A 10 -29.33 -4.64 11.42
CA ALA A 10 -28.92 -4.71 10.01
C ALA A 10 -27.39 -4.88 9.84
N SER A 11 -26.60 -4.22 10.69
CA SER A 11 -25.13 -4.36 10.74
C SER A 11 -24.71 -5.76 11.18
N ALA A 12 -25.33 -6.31 12.23
CA ALA A 12 -25.04 -7.65 12.73
C ALA A 12 -25.46 -8.74 11.72
N SER A 13 -26.54 -8.50 10.95
CA SER A 13 -27.02 -9.42 9.92
C SER A 13 -26.10 -9.46 8.69
N ALA A 14 -25.49 -8.33 8.31
CA ALA A 14 -24.50 -8.28 7.22
C ALA A 14 -23.17 -8.94 7.61
N GLU A 15 -22.77 -8.80 8.88
CA GLU A 15 -21.59 -9.48 9.43
C GLU A 15 -21.82 -10.98 9.54
N GLN A 16 -22.99 -11.43 10.03
CA GLN A 16 -23.35 -12.86 10.07
C GLN A 16 -23.50 -13.50 8.68
N ALA A 17 -24.07 -12.79 7.71
CA ALA A 17 -24.13 -13.28 6.32
C ALA A 17 -22.74 -13.48 5.71
N SER A 18 -21.77 -12.63 6.05
CA SER A 18 -20.37 -12.79 5.62
C SER A 18 -19.66 -13.97 6.32
N THR A 19 -20.04 -14.29 7.56
CA THR A 19 -19.49 -15.42 8.31
C THR A 19 -20.10 -16.76 7.88
N GLU A 20 -21.39 -16.81 7.52
CA GLU A 20 -22.07 -18.03 7.04
C GLU A 20 -21.69 -18.39 5.59
N GLN A 21 -21.41 -17.40 4.73
CA GLN A 21 -20.89 -17.67 3.39
C GLN A 21 -19.44 -18.21 3.43
N ALA A 22 -18.66 -17.82 4.44
CA ALA A 22 -17.34 -18.40 4.69
C ALA A 22 -17.39 -19.81 5.31
N ALA A 23 -18.46 -20.15 6.04
CA ALA A 23 -18.63 -21.45 6.69
C ALA A 23 -19.24 -22.52 5.75
N THR A 24 -20.12 -22.13 4.83
CA THR A 24 -20.80 -23.07 3.90
C THR A 24 -19.94 -23.51 2.72
N ASP A 25 -18.86 -22.79 2.40
CA ASP A 25 -17.89 -23.20 1.36
C ASP A 25 -16.82 -24.18 1.87
N SER A 26 -16.87 -24.55 3.16
CA SER A 26 -15.89 -25.45 3.79
C SER A 26 -16.15 -26.95 3.59
N ASP A 27 -17.29 -27.34 2.99
CA ASP A 27 -17.70 -28.75 2.86
C ASP A 27 -17.84 -29.26 1.41
N SER A 28 -17.35 -28.51 0.42
CA SER A 28 -17.32 -29.00 -0.96
C SER A 28 -16.07 -28.56 -1.75
N ARG A 29 -14.95 -29.24 -1.49
CA ARG A 29 -13.90 -29.51 -2.51
C ARG A 29 -12.82 -30.44 -1.96
N LYS A 30 -13.09 -31.75 -2.04
CA LYS A 30 -12.04 -32.72 -2.38
C LYS A 30 -11.75 -32.58 -3.88
N THR A 31 -10.47 -32.71 -4.23
CA THR A 31 -9.87 -32.77 -5.58
C THR A 31 -9.84 -31.47 -6.40
N GLY A 32 -8.64 -30.86 -6.51
CA GLY A 32 -8.37 -29.81 -7.51
C GLY A 32 -7.24 -28.82 -7.16
N GLY A 33 -5.98 -29.22 -7.40
CA GLY A 33 -4.85 -28.33 -7.78
C GLY A 33 -4.49 -27.11 -6.92
N SER A 34 -3.65 -27.29 -5.91
CA SER A 34 -2.72 -26.25 -5.45
C SER A 34 -1.38 -26.47 -6.17
N SER A 35 -1.06 -25.66 -7.17
CA SER A 35 0.21 -25.75 -7.91
C SER A 35 0.97 -24.43 -7.90
N ALA A 36 1.56 -24.13 -6.76
CA ALA A 36 2.84 -23.41 -6.67
C ALA A 36 3.68 -23.98 -5.51
N ALA A 37 3.58 -25.31 -5.29
CA ALA A 37 4.30 -26.03 -4.26
C ALA A 37 5.53 -26.73 -4.87
N GLY A 38 6.72 -26.32 -4.41
CA GLY A 38 7.86 -27.22 -4.28
C GLY A 38 8.73 -27.58 -5.48
N ARG A 39 8.85 -26.69 -6.47
CA ARG A 39 9.92 -26.79 -7.49
C ARG A 39 10.59 -25.44 -7.68
N LEU A 40 11.85 -25.49 -8.12
CA LEU A 40 12.52 -24.31 -8.65
C LEU A 40 11.64 -23.71 -9.76
N PRO A 41 11.44 -22.39 -9.76
CA PRO A 41 10.63 -21.75 -10.78
C PRO A 41 11.27 -21.94 -12.16
N GLU A 42 10.42 -22.10 -13.17
CA GLU A 42 10.85 -21.99 -14.56
C GLU A 42 11.39 -20.57 -14.80
N ILE A 43 12.40 -20.45 -15.66
CA ILE A 43 13.06 -19.17 -15.95
C ILE A 43 12.54 -18.65 -17.28
N ALA A 44 11.93 -17.46 -17.28
CA ALA A 44 11.44 -16.83 -18.50
C ALA A 44 12.59 -16.20 -19.32
N PHE A 45 13.49 -15.49 -18.63
CA PHE A 45 14.63 -14.80 -19.24
C PHE A 45 15.72 -14.52 -18.21
N GLN A 46 16.84 -13.97 -18.68
CA GLN A 46 17.87 -13.41 -17.80
C GLN A 46 17.97 -11.91 -18.02
N LEU A 47 18.09 -11.16 -16.93
CA LEU A 47 18.28 -9.72 -16.93
C LEU A 47 19.59 -9.41 -16.23
N ASN A 48 20.56 -8.81 -16.95
CA ASN A 48 21.91 -8.55 -16.44
C ASN A 48 22.59 -9.80 -15.82
N GLY A 49 22.31 -10.99 -16.39
CA GLY A 49 22.83 -12.27 -15.89
C GLY A 49 22.10 -12.85 -14.68
N VAL A 50 21.07 -12.18 -14.16
CA VAL A 50 20.20 -12.68 -13.08
C VAL A 50 19.01 -13.43 -13.70
N PRO A 51 18.74 -14.70 -13.31
CA PRO A 51 17.55 -15.41 -13.75
C PRO A 51 16.26 -14.72 -13.26
N VAL A 52 15.28 -14.58 -14.15
CA VAL A 52 13.94 -14.07 -13.82
C VAL A 52 12.92 -15.19 -14.01
N ALA A 53 12.15 -15.48 -12.96
CA ALA A 53 11.14 -16.52 -12.97
C ALA A 53 10.02 -16.24 -13.99
N ASP A 54 9.55 -17.28 -14.66
CA ASP A 54 8.34 -17.24 -15.49
C ASP A 54 7.09 -17.29 -14.62
N THR A 55 6.77 -16.15 -14.04
CA THR A 55 5.67 -16.01 -13.10
C THR A 55 5.06 -14.61 -13.16
N PHE A 56 4.15 -14.33 -12.24
CA PHE A 56 3.49 -13.03 -12.11
C PHE A 56 3.33 -12.65 -10.64
N ALA A 57 3.22 -11.33 -10.39
CA ALA A 57 2.70 -10.82 -9.14
C ALA A 57 1.18 -10.74 -9.20
N GLU A 58 0.50 -11.18 -8.14
CA GLU A 58 -0.95 -11.12 -8.04
C GLU A 58 -1.36 -10.00 -7.06
N ALA A 59 -2.07 -9.00 -7.60
CA ALA A 59 -2.44 -7.79 -6.89
C ALA A 59 -3.97 -7.59 -6.84
N PHE A 60 -4.39 -6.73 -5.92
CA PHE A 60 -5.77 -6.59 -5.48
C PHE A 60 -6.34 -5.22 -5.79
N PRO A 61 -7.62 -5.13 -6.16
CA PRO A 61 -8.31 -3.84 -6.20
C PRO A 61 -8.33 -3.21 -4.80
N MET A 62 -7.99 -1.93 -4.73
CA MET A 62 -8.07 -1.11 -3.53
C MET A 62 -8.76 0.22 -3.82
N VAL A 63 -9.00 1.01 -2.78
CA VAL A 63 -9.41 2.41 -2.90
C VAL A 63 -8.28 3.26 -2.31
N ALA A 64 -7.92 4.32 -3.01
CA ALA A 64 -6.82 5.20 -2.64
C ALA A 64 -7.27 6.65 -2.50
N ALA A 65 -6.61 7.38 -1.61
CA ALA A 65 -6.63 8.83 -1.52
C ALA A 65 -5.18 9.37 -1.59
N ARG A 66 -5.01 10.56 -2.17
CA ARG A 66 -3.75 11.32 -2.10
C ARG A 66 -3.96 12.53 -1.21
N LEU A 67 -3.11 12.67 -0.20
CA LEU A 67 -3.07 13.82 0.69
C LEU A 67 -1.89 14.69 0.28
N LEU A 68 -2.10 16.00 0.16
CA LEU A 68 -1.03 16.98 0.06
C LEU A 68 -0.92 17.70 1.40
N ILE A 69 0.16 17.43 2.12
CA ILE A 69 0.45 18.05 3.43
C ILE A 69 1.47 19.15 3.22
N THR A 70 1.11 20.40 3.53
CA THR A 70 2.03 21.55 3.46
C THR A 70 2.39 22.03 4.86
N ALA A 71 3.53 22.69 5.00
CA ALA A 71 3.98 23.27 6.27
C ALA A 71 4.86 24.51 6.03
N ALA A 72 5.30 25.18 7.10
CA ALA A 72 6.19 26.33 6.98
C ALA A 72 7.55 25.98 6.33
N THR A 73 8.04 24.75 6.51
CA THR A 73 9.26 24.23 5.89
C THR A 73 9.04 22.80 5.38
N ALA A 74 9.87 22.36 4.43
CA ALA A 74 9.83 20.98 3.92
C ALA A 74 10.09 19.96 5.04
N GLU A 75 10.92 20.30 6.02
CA GLU A 75 11.18 19.48 7.21
C GLU A 75 9.89 19.22 8.00
N TRP A 76 9.11 20.26 8.33
CA TRP A 76 7.85 20.10 9.07
C TRP A 76 6.80 19.33 8.27
N ALA A 77 6.70 19.57 6.96
CA ALA A 77 5.80 18.80 6.10
C ALA A 77 6.17 17.31 6.10
N ARG A 78 7.48 17.00 6.04
CA ARG A 78 7.99 15.63 6.14
C ARG A 78 7.74 15.00 7.50
N ILE A 79 7.91 15.72 8.61
CA ILE A 79 7.59 15.22 9.96
C ILE A 79 6.12 14.79 10.03
N ALA A 80 5.19 15.65 9.59
CA ALA A 80 3.77 15.32 9.56
C ALA A 80 3.47 14.10 8.68
N ALA A 81 4.07 14.03 7.49
CA ALA A 81 3.87 12.93 6.56
C ALA A 81 4.42 11.60 7.08
N VAL A 82 5.59 11.59 7.72
CA VAL A 82 6.17 10.39 8.35
C VAL A 82 5.26 9.88 9.46
N GLU A 83 4.78 10.76 10.34
CA GLU A 83 3.87 10.38 11.43
C GLU A 83 2.53 9.85 10.85
N ALA A 84 1.96 10.56 9.88
CA ALA A 84 0.69 10.19 9.23
C ALA A 84 0.77 8.86 8.45
N THR A 85 1.96 8.43 8.04
CA THR A 85 2.19 7.16 7.31
C THR A 85 2.75 6.05 8.19
N GLY A 86 3.02 6.34 9.48
CA GLY A 86 3.41 5.34 10.46
C GLY A 86 2.32 4.28 10.69
N PHE A 87 2.75 3.08 11.12
CA PHE A 87 1.86 1.94 11.42
C PHE A 87 0.81 1.68 10.31
N ALA A 88 1.27 1.64 9.06
CA ALA A 88 0.44 1.53 7.86
C ALA A 88 1.04 0.57 6.82
N THR A 89 1.57 -0.57 7.26
CA THR A 89 2.34 -1.46 6.37
C THR A 89 1.48 -2.44 5.60
N SER A 90 0.40 -2.95 6.23
CA SER A 90 -0.50 -3.89 5.57
C SER A 90 -1.91 -3.83 6.12
N VAL A 91 -2.90 -3.75 5.23
CA VAL A 91 -4.33 -3.74 5.59
C VAL A 91 -4.83 -5.04 6.23
N ILE A 92 -3.99 -6.07 6.31
CA ILE A 92 -4.30 -7.31 7.06
C ILE A 92 -4.48 -7.01 8.56
N ALA A 93 -3.71 -6.07 9.11
CA ALA A 93 -3.71 -5.74 10.54
C ALA A 93 -3.53 -4.24 10.86
N CYS A 94 -3.09 -3.42 9.91
CA CYS A 94 -3.10 -1.97 10.00
C CYS A 94 -4.42 -1.41 9.45
N SER A 95 -4.78 -0.18 9.83
CA SER A 95 -5.99 0.49 9.34
C SER A 95 -5.96 0.84 7.85
N ALA A 96 -4.76 0.99 7.30
CA ALA A 96 -4.48 1.33 5.91
C ALA A 96 -3.07 0.86 5.51
N GLU A 97 -2.81 0.89 4.20
CA GLU A 97 -1.47 0.93 3.63
C GLU A 97 -1.15 2.39 3.28
N ALA A 98 -0.03 2.94 3.75
CA ALA A 98 0.30 4.34 3.50
C ALA A 98 1.81 4.60 3.46
N ALA A 99 2.24 5.51 2.59
CA ALA A 99 3.60 6.02 2.57
C ALA A 99 3.69 7.38 1.87
N ILE A 100 4.84 8.02 2.01
CA ILE A 100 5.19 9.21 1.23
C ILE A 100 5.34 8.81 -0.24
N GLU A 101 4.67 9.56 -1.12
CA GLU A 101 4.82 9.45 -2.57
C GLU A 101 5.96 10.33 -3.07
N ALA A 102 5.91 11.62 -2.76
CA ALA A 102 6.83 12.60 -3.31
C ALA A 102 6.90 13.89 -2.46
N GLU A 103 8.00 14.62 -2.60
CA GLU A 103 8.07 16.02 -2.18
C GLU A 103 7.42 16.90 -3.26
N VAL A 104 6.72 17.96 -2.85
CA VAL A 104 6.00 18.87 -3.74
C VAL A 104 6.55 20.29 -3.57
N PRO A 105 7.09 20.90 -4.65
CA PRO A 105 7.57 22.29 -4.63
C PRO A 105 6.49 23.29 -4.24
N ALA A 106 6.89 24.39 -3.61
CA ALA A 106 5.97 25.39 -3.06
C ALA A 106 5.10 26.09 -4.13
N ASP A 107 5.60 26.22 -5.37
CA ASP A 107 4.88 26.80 -6.51
C ASP A 107 3.84 25.85 -7.11
N GLU A 108 3.83 24.58 -6.70
CA GLU A 108 2.82 23.59 -7.09
C GLU A 108 1.76 23.35 -6.01
N THR A 109 1.87 23.98 -4.83
CA THR A 109 0.91 23.79 -3.73
C THR A 109 -0.16 24.90 -3.66
N PRO A 110 -1.37 24.60 -3.15
CA PRO A 110 -2.46 25.57 -3.09
C PRO A 110 -2.18 26.83 -2.24
N ASP A 111 -1.24 26.77 -1.31
CA ASP A 111 -0.94 27.84 -0.35
C ASP A 111 0.48 28.43 -0.52
N GLY A 112 1.21 28.03 -1.57
CA GLY A 112 2.53 28.58 -1.86
C GLY A 112 3.63 28.11 -0.90
N ARG A 113 3.44 26.98 -0.22
CA ARG A 113 4.35 26.43 0.79
C ARG A 113 4.87 25.05 0.40
N PRO A 114 6.07 24.63 0.86
CA PRO A 114 6.58 23.29 0.56
C PRO A 114 5.62 22.21 1.07
N GLY A 115 5.45 21.15 0.27
CA GLY A 115 4.51 20.07 0.56
C GLY A 115 5.11 18.68 0.43
N ILE A 116 4.38 17.70 0.97
CA ILE A 116 4.63 16.27 0.81
C ILE A 116 3.34 15.61 0.34
N SER A 117 3.41 14.86 -0.76
CA SER A 117 2.35 13.99 -1.21
C SER A 117 2.43 12.65 -0.47
N VAL A 118 1.29 12.20 0.05
CA VAL A 118 1.12 10.92 0.74
C VAL A 118 0.00 10.15 0.06
N LEU A 119 0.19 8.85 -0.20
CA LEU A 119 -0.89 7.97 -0.60
C LEU A 119 -1.35 7.12 0.57
N VAL A 120 -2.66 6.91 0.65
CA VAL A 120 -3.32 6.04 1.64
C VAL A 120 -4.26 5.11 0.89
N PHE A 121 -4.14 3.81 1.15
CA PHE A 121 -4.88 2.73 0.52
C PHE A 121 -5.67 1.92 1.57
N SER A 122 -6.85 1.48 1.19
CA SER A 122 -7.66 0.52 1.95
C SER A 122 -8.52 -0.33 1.02
N PHE A 123 -9.03 -1.48 1.47
CA PHE A 123 -9.89 -2.34 0.65
C PHE A 123 -11.22 -1.67 0.27
N GLY A 124 -11.68 -0.68 1.03
CA GLY A 124 -12.96 -0.03 0.79
C GLY A 124 -12.98 1.43 1.23
N ARG A 125 -13.84 2.22 0.59
CA ARG A 125 -13.94 3.66 0.81
C ARG A 125 -14.29 4.04 2.25
N LYS A 126 -15.11 3.24 2.95
CA LYS A 126 -15.43 3.47 4.37
C LYS A 126 -14.19 3.33 5.27
N GLY A 127 -13.42 2.26 5.09
CA GLY A 127 -12.17 2.04 5.82
C GLY A 127 -11.13 3.11 5.50
N LEU A 128 -11.01 3.47 4.22
CA LEU A 128 -10.15 4.57 3.77
C LEU A 128 -10.54 5.91 4.43
N ALA A 129 -11.84 6.26 4.43
CA ALA A 129 -12.32 7.49 5.03
C ALA A 129 -11.94 7.59 6.51
N GLN A 130 -12.16 6.52 7.27
CA GLN A 130 -11.81 6.46 8.69
C GLN A 130 -10.29 6.61 8.88
N ALA A 131 -9.49 5.83 8.14
CA ALA A 131 -8.04 5.86 8.26
C ALA A 131 -7.45 7.25 7.92
N VAL A 132 -7.97 7.91 6.87
CA VAL A 132 -7.53 9.27 6.50
C VAL A 132 -7.92 10.28 7.56
N VAL A 133 -9.15 10.24 8.10
CA VAL A 133 -9.58 11.16 9.17
C VAL A 133 -8.72 11.00 10.42
N ASP A 134 -8.47 9.77 10.85
CA ASP A 134 -7.66 9.50 12.05
C ASP A 134 -6.21 9.98 11.86
N ARG A 135 -5.60 9.70 10.70
CA ARG A 135 -4.23 10.13 10.39
C ARG A 135 -4.11 11.64 10.26
N VAL A 136 -5.02 12.29 9.55
CA VAL A 136 -4.99 13.75 9.42
C VAL A 136 -5.30 14.41 10.77
N GLY A 137 -6.25 13.89 11.55
CA GLY A 137 -6.63 14.45 12.84
C GLY A 137 -5.60 14.28 13.95
N GLN A 138 -4.87 13.17 13.97
CA GLN A 138 -3.94 12.85 15.06
C GLN A 138 -2.46 13.07 14.71
N CYS A 139 -2.11 13.15 13.43
CA CYS A 139 -0.73 13.28 12.97
C CYS A 139 -0.46 14.59 12.19
N VAL A 140 -1.45 15.10 11.45
CA VAL A 140 -1.28 16.32 10.64
C VAL A 140 -1.77 17.54 11.40
N LEU A 141 -3.04 17.58 11.81
CA LEU A 141 -3.66 18.68 12.57
C LEU A 141 -2.84 19.04 13.83
N THR A 142 -2.25 18.05 14.47
CA THR A 142 -1.43 18.19 15.69
C THR A 142 0.01 18.63 15.39
N CYS A 143 0.47 18.53 14.14
CA CYS A 143 1.82 18.89 13.74
C CYS A 143 1.91 20.39 13.43
N PRO A 144 2.93 21.10 13.96
CA PRO A 144 3.06 22.54 13.80
C PRO A 144 2.98 23.03 12.35
N THR A 145 2.30 24.15 12.16
CA THR A 145 2.23 24.90 10.89
C THR A 145 1.51 24.18 9.75
N THR A 146 0.98 22.98 9.93
CA THR A 146 0.51 22.19 8.79
C THR A 146 -0.81 22.68 8.18
N ALA A 147 -1.01 22.36 6.90
CA ALA A 147 -2.31 22.31 6.26
C ALA A 147 -2.44 21.02 5.44
N CYS A 148 -3.68 20.60 5.15
CA CYS A 148 -3.95 19.35 4.43
C CYS A 148 -4.98 19.54 3.31
N TYR A 149 -4.57 19.18 2.09
CA TYR A 149 -5.32 19.38 0.85
C TYR A 149 -5.56 18.06 0.11
N ASN A 150 -6.60 18.03 -0.70
CA ASN A 150 -6.82 16.94 -1.64
C ASN A 150 -5.72 16.94 -2.71
N GLY A 151 -5.04 15.80 -2.88
CA GLY A 151 -3.98 15.65 -3.88
C GLY A 151 -4.45 15.03 -5.21
N LEU A 152 -5.70 14.55 -5.29
CA LEU A 152 -6.25 13.93 -6.49
C LEU A 152 -7.06 14.94 -7.33
N PRO A 153 -7.12 14.76 -8.66
CA PRO A 153 -8.05 15.51 -9.50
C PRO A 153 -9.51 15.33 -9.05
N GLU A 154 -10.33 16.33 -9.36
CA GLU A 154 -11.76 16.31 -8.99
C GLU A 154 -12.48 15.12 -9.63
N GLY A 155 -12.98 14.21 -8.79
CA GLY A 155 -13.76 13.03 -9.15
C GLY A 155 -15.25 13.17 -8.84
N PRO A 156 -16.05 12.09 -9.00
CA PRO A 156 -17.48 12.13 -8.69
C PRO A 156 -17.73 12.42 -7.20
N LYS A 157 -18.73 13.27 -6.90
CA LYS A 157 -18.92 13.80 -5.53
C LYS A 157 -19.25 12.71 -4.51
N GLU A 158 -20.00 11.70 -4.93
CA GLU A 158 -20.38 10.51 -4.18
C GLU A 158 -19.19 9.58 -3.88
N GLU A 159 -18.07 9.79 -4.58
CA GLU A 159 -16.84 9.03 -4.38
C GLU A 159 -15.83 9.72 -3.46
N ARG A 160 -16.13 10.94 -3.02
CA ARG A 160 -15.26 11.69 -2.12
C ARG A 160 -15.47 11.28 -0.67
N ILE A 161 -14.39 11.33 0.10
CA ILE A 161 -14.43 11.13 1.56
C ILE A 161 -14.46 12.49 2.26
N LEU A 162 -15.20 12.57 3.37
CA LEU A 162 -15.31 13.79 4.18
C LEU A 162 -14.18 13.80 5.22
N VAL A 163 -13.21 14.71 5.08
CA VAL A 163 -12.04 14.80 5.98
C VAL A 163 -12.10 16.07 6.79
N GLY A 164 -11.78 17.23 6.20
CA GLY A 164 -11.88 18.51 6.90
C GLY A 164 -13.30 18.80 7.40
N GLY A 165 -14.32 18.32 6.67
CA GLY A 165 -15.71 18.42 7.14
C GLY A 165 -16.03 17.66 8.42
N GLN A 166 -15.27 16.60 8.75
CA GLN A 166 -15.35 15.91 10.04
C GLN A 166 -14.44 16.57 11.08
N LEU A 167 -13.19 16.85 10.71
CA LEU A 167 -12.20 17.43 11.63
C LEU A 167 -12.59 18.82 12.12
N ARG A 168 -13.40 19.57 11.36
CA ARG A 168 -13.85 20.92 11.73
C ARG A 168 -14.50 21.02 13.10
N PHE A 169 -15.12 19.94 13.58
CA PHE A 169 -15.80 19.94 14.88
C PHE A 169 -14.82 20.06 16.05
N PHE A 170 -13.53 19.78 15.85
CA PHE A 170 -12.48 20.07 16.83
C PHE A 170 -12.40 21.57 17.18
N GLY A 171 -12.82 22.45 16.27
CA GLY A 171 -12.89 23.88 16.52
C GLY A 171 -14.02 24.32 17.45
N ASP A 172 -14.85 23.41 17.96
CA ASP A 172 -15.90 23.64 18.97
C ASP A 172 -16.84 24.83 18.67
N GLY A 173 -17.20 24.99 17.39
CA GLY A 173 -18.08 26.07 16.92
C GLY A 173 -17.36 27.35 16.49
N PHE A 174 -16.05 27.45 16.72
CA PHE A 174 -15.21 28.59 16.32
C PHE A 174 -14.56 28.43 14.94
N GLN A 175 -14.69 27.26 14.30
CA GLN A 175 -14.18 27.04 12.95
C GLN A 175 -14.86 27.95 11.92
N ALA A 176 -14.07 28.43 10.96
CA ALA A 176 -14.57 29.20 9.82
C ALA A 176 -14.51 28.38 8.53
N SER A 177 -15.48 28.58 7.63
CA SER A 177 -15.41 28.04 6.28
C SER A 177 -15.05 29.12 5.26
N LYS A 178 -14.20 28.76 4.29
CA LYS A 178 -13.95 29.56 3.08
C LYS A 178 -14.27 28.70 1.88
N LYS A 179 -14.85 29.30 0.84
CA LYS A 179 -15.19 28.61 -0.41
C LYS A 179 -14.70 29.39 -1.63
N PRO A 180 -13.39 29.43 -1.89
CA PRO A 180 -12.90 29.96 -3.15
C PRO A 180 -13.37 29.04 -4.29
N ALA A 181 -14.11 29.60 -5.25
CA ALA A 181 -14.72 28.85 -6.35
C ALA A 181 -15.54 27.62 -5.90
N ARG A 182 -15.11 26.40 -6.24
CA ARG A 182 -15.82 25.14 -5.96
C ARG A 182 -15.25 24.35 -4.78
N GLN A 183 -14.05 24.67 -4.31
CA GLN A 183 -13.43 23.99 -3.17
C GLN A 183 -13.81 24.69 -1.86
N ARG A 184 -14.09 23.91 -0.82
CA ARG A 184 -14.35 24.41 0.53
C ARG A 184 -13.18 24.02 1.42
N TYR A 185 -12.70 24.98 2.18
CA TYR A 185 -11.71 24.80 3.23
C TYR A 185 -12.31 25.14 4.59
N TRP A 186 -11.85 24.43 5.61
CA TRP A 186 -12.08 24.74 7.01
C TRP A 186 -10.82 25.34 7.61
N ARG A 187 -10.99 26.42 8.37
CA ARG A 187 -9.96 27.04 9.21
C ARG A 187 -10.35 26.72 10.65
N ILE A 188 -9.60 25.83 11.28
CA ILE A 188 -9.89 25.30 12.62
C ILE A 188 -8.94 26.00 13.59
N PRO A 189 -9.44 26.80 14.54
CA PRO A 189 -8.56 27.51 15.49
C PRO A 189 -7.84 26.49 16.38
N VAL A 190 -6.53 26.65 16.50
CA VAL A 190 -5.62 25.82 17.30
C VAL A 190 -4.55 26.70 17.96
N MET A 191 -3.71 26.14 18.83
CA MET A 191 -2.77 26.93 19.64
C MET A 191 -1.76 27.75 18.83
N ASP A 192 -1.29 27.25 17.69
CA ASP A 192 -0.33 27.96 16.83
C ASP A 192 -1.00 28.86 15.76
N GLY A 193 -2.33 28.96 15.79
CA GLY A 193 -3.11 29.77 14.86
C GLY A 193 -4.31 29.01 14.31
N GLU A 194 -4.20 28.53 13.07
CA GLU A 194 -5.28 27.83 12.37
C GLU A 194 -4.76 26.62 11.61
N PHE A 195 -5.42 25.48 11.80
CA PHE A 195 -5.26 24.32 10.92
C PHE A 195 -6.20 24.47 9.72
N VAL A 196 -5.64 24.49 8.52
CA VAL A 196 -6.39 24.57 7.26
C VAL A 196 -6.55 23.18 6.67
N CYS A 197 -7.79 22.76 6.42
CA CYS A 197 -8.08 21.47 5.80
C CYS A 197 -9.21 21.55 4.77
N GLU A 198 -9.00 20.94 3.61
CA GLU A 198 -10.04 20.82 2.58
C GLU A 198 -11.23 19.97 3.07
N GLU A 199 -12.46 20.35 2.70
CA GLU A 199 -13.67 19.70 3.19
C GLU A 199 -13.73 18.21 2.81
N ARG A 200 -13.41 17.91 1.56
CA ARG A 200 -13.53 16.59 0.95
C ARG A 200 -12.30 16.25 0.15
N PHE A 201 -11.94 14.98 0.16
CA PHE A 201 -10.81 14.44 -0.60
C PHE A 201 -11.36 13.46 -1.62
N ASP A 202 -10.87 13.54 -2.85
CA ASP A 202 -11.23 12.61 -3.91
C ASP A 202 -10.64 11.23 -3.62
N THR A 203 -11.27 10.18 -4.17
CA THR A 203 -10.73 8.82 -4.11
C THR A 203 -10.72 8.20 -5.49
N VAL A 204 -9.80 7.25 -5.70
CA VAL A 204 -9.71 6.47 -6.94
C VAL A 204 -9.69 4.99 -6.64
N LYS A 205 -10.05 4.17 -7.63
CA LYS A 205 -9.82 2.73 -7.59
C LYS A 205 -8.33 2.50 -7.86
N GLY A 206 -7.60 2.10 -6.84
CA GLY A 206 -6.18 1.77 -6.92
C GLY A 206 -5.94 0.27 -7.02
N VAL A 207 -4.67 -0.09 -7.06
CA VAL A 207 -4.18 -1.47 -7.07
C VAL A 207 -3.14 -1.60 -5.98
N GLY A 208 -3.28 -2.58 -5.09
CA GLY A 208 -2.27 -2.87 -4.06
C GLY A 208 -1.76 -4.29 -4.13
N GLY A 209 -0.52 -4.51 -3.69
CA GLY A 209 0.09 -5.84 -3.65
C GLY A 209 0.87 -6.24 -4.91
N GLY A 210 1.15 -5.32 -5.84
CA GLY A 210 2.18 -5.58 -6.85
C GLY A 210 3.50 -5.87 -6.15
N ASN A 211 4.30 -6.85 -6.58
CA ASN A 211 5.46 -7.24 -5.80
C ASN A 211 6.59 -7.88 -6.59
N LEU A 212 7.80 -7.79 -6.03
CA LEU A 212 9.01 -8.46 -6.49
C LEU A 212 9.71 -9.14 -5.32
N LEU A 213 10.12 -10.40 -5.51
CA LEU A 213 10.99 -11.12 -4.59
C LEU A 213 12.40 -11.16 -5.16
N LEU A 214 13.36 -10.69 -4.36
CA LEU A 214 14.79 -10.66 -4.67
C LEU A 214 15.47 -11.73 -3.81
N CYS A 215 15.93 -12.80 -4.45
CA CYS A 215 16.68 -13.88 -3.82
C CYS A 215 18.17 -13.63 -4.05
N GLY A 216 19.00 -13.74 -3.02
CA GLY A 216 20.44 -13.53 -3.18
C GLY A 216 21.33 -14.31 -2.22
N THR A 217 22.64 -14.22 -2.48
CA THR A 217 23.68 -15.05 -1.88
C THR A 217 24.01 -14.68 -0.44
N THR A 218 23.81 -13.42 -0.05
CA THR A 218 24.01 -12.93 1.32
C THR A 218 22.94 -11.92 1.69
N GLN A 219 22.61 -11.81 2.98
CA GLN A 219 21.64 -10.83 3.46
C GLN A 219 22.01 -9.40 3.09
N GLN A 220 23.27 -9.04 3.23
CA GLN A 220 23.76 -7.68 2.98
C GLN A 220 23.61 -7.29 1.50
N GLN A 221 24.02 -8.17 0.58
CA GLN A 221 23.91 -7.89 -0.87
C GLN A 221 22.46 -7.84 -1.32
N THR A 222 21.62 -8.79 -0.87
CA THR A 222 20.20 -8.79 -1.23
C THR A 222 19.48 -7.56 -0.69
N LEU A 223 19.81 -7.10 0.53
CA LEU A 223 19.24 -5.87 1.10
C LEU A 223 19.68 -4.62 0.31
N ALA A 224 20.95 -4.56 -0.11
CA ALA A 224 21.43 -3.45 -0.93
C ALA A 224 20.73 -3.39 -2.31
N ALA A 225 20.51 -4.55 -2.94
CA ALA A 225 19.74 -4.65 -4.17
C ALA A 225 18.27 -4.24 -3.97
N ALA A 226 17.64 -4.69 -2.88
CA ALA A 226 16.27 -4.29 -2.53
C ALA A 226 16.17 -2.79 -2.24
N GLY A 227 17.16 -2.19 -1.57
CA GLY A 227 17.24 -0.75 -1.36
C GLY A 227 17.32 0.02 -2.67
N THR A 228 18.21 -0.39 -3.57
CA THR A 228 18.37 0.23 -4.90
C THR A 228 17.09 0.15 -5.72
N ALA A 229 16.42 -1.00 -5.71
CA ALA A 229 15.14 -1.19 -6.37
C ALA A 229 14.04 -0.33 -5.74
N ALA A 230 13.92 -0.31 -4.41
CA ALA A 230 12.93 0.50 -3.70
C ALA A 230 13.13 2.00 -3.95
N ASP A 231 14.38 2.49 -3.92
CA ASP A 231 14.69 3.90 -4.22
C ASP A 231 14.34 4.26 -5.66
N THR A 232 14.60 3.37 -6.61
CA THR A 232 14.21 3.58 -8.01
C THR A 232 12.69 3.61 -8.15
N MET A 233 11.98 2.67 -7.51
CA MET A 233 10.51 2.59 -7.54
C MET A 233 9.83 3.84 -6.95
N ARG A 234 10.42 4.45 -5.90
CA ARG A 234 9.92 5.71 -5.32
C ARG A 234 9.92 6.89 -6.27
N THR A 235 10.73 6.84 -7.34
CA THR A 235 10.73 7.91 -8.35
C THR A 235 9.53 7.85 -9.29
N VAL A 236 8.78 6.75 -9.27
CA VAL A 236 7.58 6.58 -10.10
C VAL A 236 6.40 7.33 -9.45
N PRO A 237 5.78 8.30 -10.15
CA PRO A 237 4.61 8.99 -9.61
C PRO A 237 3.42 8.03 -9.46
N GLY A 238 2.59 8.26 -8.44
CA GLY A 238 1.36 7.51 -8.23
C GLY A 238 1.55 6.15 -7.57
N VAL A 239 2.71 5.85 -7.00
CA VAL A 239 2.94 4.63 -6.22
C VAL A 239 3.52 4.88 -4.83
N ILE A 240 3.36 3.91 -3.94
CA ILE A 240 4.05 3.83 -2.64
C ILE A 240 4.57 2.42 -2.37
N LEU A 241 5.53 2.32 -1.46
CA LEU A 241 6.03 1.07 -0.91
C LEU A 241 5.73 1.06 0.61
N PRO A 242 4.60 0.49 1.07
CA PRO A 242 4.06 0.75 2.42
C PRO A 242 4.86 0.10 3.55
N PHE A 243 5.73 -0.86 3.25
CA PHE A 243 6.53 -1.54 4.26
C PHE A 243 7.71 -0.71 4.76
N PRO A 244 8.34 -1.06 5.91
CA PRO A 244 9.45 -0.30 6.47
C PRO A 244 10.61 -0.17 5.47
N GLY A 245 10.98 1.07 5.13
CA GLY A 245 11.98 1.33 4.10
C GLY A 245 11.61 0.80 2.71
N GLY A 246 10.32 0.52 2.47
CA GLY A 246 9.80 -0.07 1.24
C GLY A 246 10.08 -1.56 1.05
N ILE A 247 10.56 -2.25 2.09
CA ILE A 247 11.11 -3.61 1.97
C ILE A 247 10.47 -4.54 3.01
N VAL A 248 10.04 -5.71 2.53
CA VAL A 248 9.49 -6.82 3.32
C VAL A 248 10.57 -7.86 3.55
N ARG A 249 10.83 -8.17 4.82
CA ARG A 249 11.71 -9.29 5.22
C ARG A 249 10.97 -10.58 5.59
N SER A 250 9.67 -10.48 5.86
CA SER A 250 8.91 -11.55 6.52
C SER A 250 8.35 -12.56 5.53
N GLY A 251 7.85 -12.10 4.37
CA GLY A 251 7.20 -12.90 3.34
C GLY A 251 5.98 -13.66 3.89
N SER A 252 4.78 -13.38 3.38
CA SER A 252 3.58 -14.08 3.87
C SER A 252 2.96 -15.00 2.83
N LYS A 253 2.33 -16.07 3.30
CA LYS A 253 1.43 -16.90 2.52
C LYS A 253 0.05 -16.91 3.15
N VAL A 254 -0.98 -17.14 2.34
CA VAL A 254 -2.35 -17.32 2.82
C VAL A 254 -2.46 -18.57 3.68
N GLY A 255 -3.20 -18.45 4.77
CA GLY A 255 -3.47 -19.53 5.71
C GLY A 255 -2.25 -19.95 6.54
N SER A 256 -2.50 -20.83 7.49
CA SER A 256 -1.51 -21.30 8.46
C SER A 256 -1.81 -22.73 8.90
N ARG A 257 -0.78 -23.43 9.39
CA ARG A 257 -0.97 -24.70 10.12
C ARG A 257 -1.76 -24.47 11.42
N TYR A 258 -1.69 -23.26 11.98
CA TYR A 258 -2.50 -22.81 13.11
C TYR A 258 -3.78 -22.16 12.58
N LYS A 259 -4.92 -22.86 12.72
CA LYS A 259 -6.20 -22.49 12.07
C LYS A 259 -6.71 -21.08 12.37
N THR A 260 -6.30 -20.47 13.47
CA THR A 260 -6.71 -19.12 13.88
C THR A 260 -5.97 -18.00 13.14
N LEU A 261 -4.87 -18.32 12.45
CA LEU A 261 -4.05 -17.32 11.74
C LEU A 261 -4.43 -17.24 10.25
N LYS A 262 -4.79 -16.03 9.80
CA LYS A 262 -5.13 -15.73 8.39
C LYS A 262 -3.92 -15.82 7.46
N ALA A 263 -2.73 -15.49 7.96
CA ALA A 263 -1.49 -15.52 7.21
C ALA A 263 -0.36 -16.15 8.06
N SER A 264 0.64 -16.71 7.40
CA SER A 264 1.85 -17.24 8.04
C SER A 264 3.08 -17.04 7.15
N THR A 265 4.26 -17.38 7.65
CA THR A 265 5.50 -17.26 6.86
C THR A 265 5.43 -18.05 5.55
N ASN A 266 5.94 -17.44 4.48
CA ASN A 266 6.07 -18.07 3.18
C ASN A 266 7.28 -19.03 3.16
N HIS A 267 7.13 -20.16 3.85
CA HIS A 267 8.19 -21.14 4.08
C HIS A 267 8.95 -21.65 2.83
N PRO A 268 8.37 -21.78 1.62
CA PRO A 268 9.15 -22.14 0.43
C PRO A 268 10.26 -21.13 0.10
N TYR A 269 10.10 -19.87 0.51
CA TYR A 269 11.06 -18.78 0.34
C TYR A 269 11.89 -18.48 1.60
N CYS A 270 11.89 -19.37 2.60
CA CYS A 270 12.71 -19.22 3.82
C CYS A 270 14.05 -19.96 3.65
N PRO A 271 15.20 -19.27 3.54
CA PRO A 271 16.51 -19.93 3.35
C PRO A 271 16.86 -20.93 4.45
N THR A 272 16.46 -20.65 5.69
CA THR A 272 16.71 -21.52 6.85
C THR A 272 15.91 -22.82 6.82
N LEU A 273 14.89 -22.93 5.95
CA LEU A 273 14.05 -24.11 5.78
C LEU A 273 14.36 -24.86 4.47
N ALA A 274 15.27 -24.36 3.63
CA ALA A 274 15.54 -24.91 2.30
C ALA A 274 15.92 -26.41 2.32
N GLY A 275 16.61 -26.89 3.36
CA GLY A 275 16.94 -28.31 3.55
C GLY A 275 15.92 -29.13 4.33
N ARG A 276 14.81 -28.53 4.77
CA ARG A 276 13.80 -29.13 5.66
C ARG A 276 12.41 -29.23 5.03
N THR A 277 12.13 -28.40 4.03
CA THR A 277 10.84 -28.34 3.32
C THR A 277 11.09 -28.24 1.83
N GLU A 278 10.03 -28.41 1.03
CA GLU A 278 10.09 -28.07 -0.38
C GLU A 278 10.39 -26.57 -0.53
N SER A 279 11.49 -26.24 -1.23
CA SER A 279 11.97 -24.87 -1.39
C SER A 279 11.78 -24.38 -2.82
N ALA A 280 11.44 -23.10 -2.96
CA ALA A 280 11.43 -22.38 -4.22
C ALA A 280 12.76 -21.63 -4.49
N LEU A 281 13.76 -21.79 -3.62
CA LEU A 281 15.02 -21.05 -3.68
C LEU A 281 16.09 -21.81 -4.46
N PRO A 282 16.81 -21.16 -5.40
CA PRO A 282 18.01 -21.72 -5.98
C PRO A 282 19.06 -22.04 -4.91
N ALA A 283 19.89 -23.05 -5.19
CA ALA A 283 21.03 -23.38 -4.35
C ALA A 283 21.94 -22.16 -4.15
N GLY A 284 22.47 -21.97 -2.94
CA GLY A 284 23.30 -20.81 -2.58
C GLY A 284 22.53 -19.54 -2.20
N THR A 285 21.20 -19.55 -2.26
CA THR A 285 20.37 -18.44 -1.76
C THR A 285 20.36 -18.42 -0.23
N SER A 286 20.79 -17.31 0.37
CA SER A 286 20.86 -17.15 1.83
C SER A 286 19.93 -16.07 2.37
N ALA A 287 19.36 -15.23 1.50
CA ALA A 287 18.42 -14.19 1.89
C ALA A 287 17.40 -13.89 0.78
N VAL A 288 16.19 -13.52 1.20
CA VAL A 288 15.11 -13.08 0.33
C VAL A 288 14.52 -11.80 0.92
N TYR A 289 14.32 -10.81 0.07
CA TYR A 289 13.52 -9.63 0.38
C TYR A 289 12.40 -9.50 -0.65
N GLU A 290 11.27 -9.00 -0.21
CA GLU A 290 10.13 -8.68 -1.06
C GLU A 290 9.94 -7.17 -1.08
N ILE A 291 9.59 -6.59 -2.22
CA ILE A 291 9.14 -5.21 -2.33
C ILE A 291 7.68 -5.28 -2.75
N VAL A 292 6.80 -4.65 -1.96
CA VAL A 292 5.37 -4.53 -2.26
C VAL A 292 5.11 -3.09 -2.69
N VAL A 293 4.36 -2.93 -3.77
CA VAL A 293 3.98 -1.65 -4.36
C VAL A 293 2.47 -1.55 -4.51
N ASP A 294 1.95 -0.41 -4.07
CA ASP A 294 0.58 0.00 -4.29
C ASP A 294 0.57 1.24 -5.18
N GLY A 295 -0.41 1.34 -6.08
CA GLY A 295 -0.47 2.41 -7.05
C GLY A 295 -1.88 2.87 -7.37
N LEU A 296 -2.00 4.11 -7.83
CA LEU A 296 -3.28 4.71 -8.22
C LEU A 296 -3.91 4.03 -9.44
N SER A 297 -3.11 3.30 -10.22
CA SER A 297 -3.57 2.45 -11.33
C SER A 297 -2.68 1.22 -11.50
N ALA A 298 -3.19 0.22 -12.23
CA ALA A 298 -2.39 -0.95 -12.61
C ALA A 298 -1.17 -0.57 -13.45
N ALA A 299 -1.27 0.46 -14.29
CA ALA A 299 -0.16 0.94 -15.09
C ALA A 299 0.95 1.55 -14.22
N ASP A 300 0.59 2.24 -13.13
CA ASP A 300 1.57 2.82 -12.20
C ASP A 300 2.34 1.70 -11.47
N VAL A 301 1.61 0.68 -10.99
CA VAL A 301 2.20 -0.52 -10.38
C VAL A 301 3.13 -1.24 -11.36
N GLN A 302 2.69 -1.45 -12.60
CA GLN A 302 3.49 -2.11 -13.64
C GLN A 302 4.79 -1.34 -13.93
N ARG A 303 4.72 -0.01 -14.05
CA ARG A 303 5.92 0.83 -14.26
C ARG A 303 6.88 0.76 -13.08
N ALA A 304 6.36 0.80 -11.85
CA ALA A 304 7.17 0.63 -10.65
C ALA A 304 7.85 -0.74 -10.62
N MET A 305 7.10 -1.82 -10.85
CA MET A 305 7.66 -3.17 -10.92
C MET A 305 8.72 -3.30 -12.03
N HIS A 306 8.50 -2.72 -13.21
CA HIS A 306 9.48 -2.68 -14.28
C HIS A 306 10.79 -2.02 -13.80
N VAL A 307 10.75 -0.77 -13.33
CA VAL A 307 11.99 -0.08 -12.93
C VAL A 307 12.67 -0.74 -11.74
N GLY A 308 11.91 -1.30 -10.79
CA GLY A 308 12.43 -2.04 -9.65
C GLY A 308 13.13 -3.34 -10.06
N LEU A 309 12.57 -4.10 -11.00
CA LEU A 309 13.14 -5.34 -11.52
C LEU A 309 14.50 -5.07 -12.20
N HIS A 310 14.56 -4.04 -13.06
CA HIS A 310 15.79 -3.66 -13.77
C HIS A 310 16.87 -3.12 -12.82
N ALA A 311 16.49 -2.29 -11.85
CA ALA A 311 17.41 -1.77 -10.85
C ALA A 311 17.97 -2.88 -9.94
N ALA A 312 17.14 -3.83 -9.52
CA ALA A 312 17.58 -4.99 -8.76
C ALA A 312 18.55 -5.86 -9.57
N ALA A 313 18.22 -6.15 -10.83
CA ALA A 313 19.03 -6.99 -11.71
C ALA A 313 20.42 -6.40 -12.01
N ALA A 314 20.56 -5.06 -11.99
CA ALA A 314 21.85 -4.39 -12.14
C ALA A 314 22.76 -4.53 -10.90
N CYS A 315 22.23 -5.02 -9.76
CA CYS A 315 23.00 -5.23 -8.54
C CYS A 315 23.62 -6.64 -8.49
N PRO A 316 24.82 -6.81 -7.91
CA PRO A 316 25.44 -8.13 -7.78
C PRO A 316 24.80 -8.97 -6.68
N GLY A 317 24.97 -10.29 -6.77
CA GLY A 317 24.67 -11.22 -5.68
C GLY A 317 23.22 -11.71 -5.63
N LEU A 318 22.40 -11.42 -6.65
CA LEU A 318 21.08 -12.03 -6.81
C LEU A 318 21.18 -13.38 -7.51
N THR A 319 20.47 -14.37 -6.97
CA THR A 319 20.36 -15.73 -7.51
C THR A 319 19.09 -15.92 -8.33
N LEU A 320 18.04 -15.14 -8.04
CA LEU A 320 16.76 -15.18 -8.72
C LEU A 320 15.96 -13.91 -8.44
N LEU A 321 15.28 -13.42 -9.48
CA LEU A 321 14.17 -12.47 -9.37
C LEU A 321 12.86 -13.20 -9.64
N THR A 322 11.87 -13.03 -8.78
CA THR A 322 10.58 -13.70 -8.89
C THR A 322 9.46 -12.81 -8.32
N ALA A 323 8.23 -13.31 -8.27
CA ALA A 323 7.09 -12.61 -7.70
C ALA A 323 6.17 -13.59 -6.94
N GLY A 324 5.43 -13.04 -5.98
CA GLY A 324 4.43 -13.72 -5.18
C GLY A 324 3.06 -13.66 -5.83
N ASN A 325 2.41 -14.82 -5.91
CA ASN A 325 1.02 -14.97 -6.32
C ASN A 325 0.31 -16.04 -5.50
N TYR A 326 -1.00 -16.14 -5.69
CA TYR A 326 -1.92 -17.03 -4.98
C TYR A 326 -2.64 -17.98 -5.95
N GLY A 327 -1.98 -18.31 -7.07
CA GLY A 327 -2.52 -19.20 -8.10
C GLY A 327 -3.51 -18.53 -9.07
N GLY A 328 -3.57 -17.19 -9.09
CA GLY A 328 -4.45 -16.44 -9.98
C GLY A 328 -5.93 -16.46 -9.57
N GLN A 329 -6.23 -16.89 -8.35
CA GLN A 329 -7.59 -17.12 -7.87
C GLN A 329 -8.13 -15.99 -6.98
N LEU A 330 -7.27 -15.10 -6.49
CA LEU A 330 -7.61 -14.12 -5.46
C LEU A 330 -7.58 -12.69 -6.00
N GLY A 331 -6.48 -12.29 -6.62
CA GLY A 331 -6.25 -10.96 -7.18
C GLY A 331 -6.72 -10.86 -8.63
N LYS A 332 -7.26 -9.70 -8.99
CA LYS A 332 -7.73 -9.41 -10.35
C LYS A 332 -6.62 -8.93 -11.30
N HIS A 333 -5.50 -8.48 -10.75
CA HIS A 333 -4.39 -7.93 -11.52
C HIS A 333 -3.22 -8.89 -11.47
N HIS A 334 -2.77 -9.35 -12.64
CA HIS A 334 -1.63 -10.25 -12.79
C HIS A 334 -0.54 -9.53 -13.56
N PHE A 335 0.58 -9.24 -12.90
CA PHE A 335 1.73 -8.57 -13.51
C PHE A 335 2.78 -9.61 -13.88
N HIS A 336 2.73 -10.11 -15.11
CA HIS A 336 3.65 -11.13 -15.60
C HIS A 336 5.06 -10.57 -15.76
N LEU A 337 6.07 -11.22 -15.15
CA LEU A 337 7.44 -10.70 -15.15
C LEU A 337 8.05 -10.65 -16.56
N ARG A 338 7.64 -11.55 -17.46
CA ARG A 338 8.02 -11.54 -18.88
C ARG A 338 7.60 -10.25 -19.60
N GLU A 339 6.52 -9.60 -19.17
CA GLU A 339 6.03 -8.34 -19.74
C GLU A 339 6.80 -7.12 -19.20
N LEU A 340 7.61 -7.32 -18.16
CA LEU A 340 8.47 -6.29 -17.57
C LEU A 340 9.90 -6.31 -18.14
N GLN A 341 10.18 -7.19 -19.11
CA GLN A 341 11.50 -7.28 -19.73
C GLN A 341 11.80 -6.06 -20.59
N ALA A 342 10.82 -5.58 -21.36
CA ALA A 342 10.93 -4.41 -22.22
C ALA A 342 10.29 -3.19 -21.55
N THR A 343 10.70 -2.00 -21.97
CA THR A 343 10.08 -0.75 -21.51
C THR A 343 8.61 -0.74 -21.93
N PRO A 344 7.67 -0.50 -20.99
CA PRO A 344 6.24 -0.43 -21.30
C PRO A 344 5.87 0.72 -22.23
#